data_AF-A0A5C6ZQB6-F1
#
_entry.id   AF-A0A5C6ZQB6-F1
#
_cell.length_a   1.000
_cell.length_b   1.000
_cell.length_c   1.000
_cell.angle_alpha   90.00
_cell.angle_beta   90.00
_cell.angle_gamma   90.00
#
_symmetry.space_group_name_H-M   'P 1'
#
loop_
_entity.id
_entity.type
_entity.pdbx_description
1 polymer ?
#
loop_
_entity_poly.entity_id
_entity_poly.type
_entity_poly.pdbx_seq_one_letter_code
_entity_poly.pdbx_strand_id
1 'polypeptide(L)'
;MQKKDLIYAILLLFSCTAIAQENLLCPLLVDVVKIQQPAYIPIITNNTDGTVALSFPDQAITTIFAAYSIYDFYQSYPNSNPDGELFKYYSIAHDNKNLITELDTNVASDIFTFDLSYSTTPISANLIDLLDGKTYELMQYCNNSTESGENCENSTYNVPEGFELQIDFGYDSENDMITAATSSLSPCGNAFAIGMKGGFDDSSAALDNTLQLWTTTEGTSSASESSDPCFQIELMLYSMLDIGCIAYNYGNLSVNQNDENGQVILERENGTFSTDYMIFEEANLSVATETFSKMTPFQAEGNPYLQIRNAENQALNIEIFDLSGKRVLAETGFENDKINLSTYTNGLYFIKLSNLNNAQKVFKFLKN
;
A
#
# COMPACT_ATOMS: atom_id res chain seq x y z
N MET A 1 -48.95 -4.05 -25.59
CA MET A 1 -47.67 -3.66 -24.98
C MET A 1 -46.56 -4.05 -25.93
N GLN A 2 -45.88 -3.06 -26.49
CA GLN A 2 -44.89 -3.26 -27.55
C GLN A 2 -43.54 -3.62 -26.91
N LYS A 3 -42.72 -4.40 -27.62
CA LYS A 3 -41.36 -4.82 -27.22
C LYS A 3 -40.43 -3.69 -26.74
N LYS A 4 -40.76 -2.42 -27.00
CA LYS A 4 -40.02 -1.26 -26.50
C LYS A 4 -40.27 -0.97 -25.01
N ASP A 5 -41.44 -1.29 -24.48
CA ASP A 5 -41.77 -1.05 -23.07
C ASP A 5 -41.08 -2.05 -22.13
N LEU A 6 -40.76 -3.25 -22.63
CA LEU A 6 -40.04 -4.28 -21.88
C LEU A 6 -38.54 -3.94 -21.74
N ILE A 7 -37.95 -3.25 -22.72
CA ILE A 7 -36.55 -2.81 -22.66
C ILE A 7 -36.39 -1.67 -21.66
N TYR A 8 -37.34 -0.73 -21.59
CA TYR A 8 -37.33 0.29 -20.55
C TYR A 8 -37.59 -0.28 -19.15
N ALA A 9 -38.42 -1.31 -19.02
CA ALA A 9 -38.62 -2.00 -17.74
C ALA A 9 -37.37 -2.79 -17.28
N ILE A 10 -36.60 -3.38 -18.20
CA ILE A 10 -35.32 -4.06 -17.88
C ILE A 10 -34.22 -3.05 -17.52
N LEU A 11 -34.23 -1.85 -18.11
CA LEU A 11 -33.32 -0.75 -17.73
C LEU A 11 -33.73 -0.04 -16.41
N LEU A 12 -35.01 -0.05 -16.04
CA LEU A 12 -35.51 0.51 -14.77
C LEU A 12 -35.51 -0.51 -13.61
N LEU A 13 -35.35 -1.80 -13.88
CA LEU A 13 -35.13 -2.82 -12.85
C LEU A 13 -33.66 -2.91 -12.39
N PHE A 14 -32.75 -2.18 -13.05
CA PHE A 14 -31.36 -1.99 -12.61
C PHE A 14 -31.14 -0.75 -11.74
N SER A 15 -32.18 0.07 -11.50
CA SER A 15 -32.06 1.31 -10.71
C SER A 15 -32.65 1.22 -9.31
N CYS A 16 -32.79 -0.01 -8.78
CA CYS A 16 -33.18 -0.23 -7.39
C CYS A 16 -32.26 -1.27 -6.72
N THR A 17 -30.96 -1.06 -6.83
CA THR A 17 -30.09 -1.38 -5.69
C THR A 17 -29.99 -0.09 -4.89
N ALA A 18 -30.19 -0.19 -3.57
CA ALA A 18 -29.62 0.81 -2.68
C ALA A 18 -28.18 1.05 -3.16
N ILE A 19 -27.77 2.31 -3.31
CA ILE A 19 -26.35 2.65 -3.50
C ILE A 19 -25.69 2.22 -2.19
N ALA A 20 -25.37 0.93 -2.12
CA ALA A 20 -24.62 0.35 -1.05
C ALA A 20 -23.26 1.00 -1.18
N GLN A 21 -22.91 1.75 -0.15
CA GLN A 21 -21.54 2.05 0.24
C GLN A 21 -20.59 0.95 -0.27
N GLU A 22 -19.70 1.30 -1.21
CA GLU A 22 -18.74 0.36 -1.79
C GLU A 22 -17.54 0.29 -0.84
N ASN A 23 -17.32 -0.88 -0.23
CA ASN A 23 -16.05 -1.15 0.43
C ASN A 23 -14.97 -1.28 -0.65
N LEU A 24 -13.88 -0.53 -0.51
CA LEU A 24 -12.76 -0.58 -1.45
C LEU A 24 -11.82 -1.75 -1.17
N LEU A 25 -11.63 -2.10 0.10
CA LEU A 25 -10.72 -3.13 0.55
C LEU A 25 -11.43 -4.48 0.68
N CYS A 26 -10.93 -5.49 -0.04
CA CYS A 26 -11.28 -6.89 0.14
C CYS A 26 -9.97 -7.64 0.42
N PRO A 27 -9.46 -7.60 1.66
CA PRO A 27 -8.13 -8.11 1.98
C PRO A 27 -8.13 -9.64 2.11
N LEU A 28 -9.05 -10.33 1.44
CA LEU A 28 -9.13 -11.79 1.43
C LEU A 28 -8.68 -12.28 0.07
N LEU A 29 -7.78 -13.26 0.06
CA LEU A 29 -7.41 -13.96 -1.15
C LEU A 29 -8.57 -14.87 -1.53
N VAL A 30 -9.02 -14.79 -2.78
CA VAL A 30 -10.08 -15.65 -3.29
C VAL A 30 -9.55 -16.47 -4.45
N ASP A 31 -9.36 -17.75 -4.19
CA ASP A 31 -8.90 -18.72 -5.18
C ASP A 31 -10.05 -19.61 -5.65
N VAL A 32 -10.04 -19.94 -6.93
CA VAL A 32 -11.03 -20.82 -7.53
C VAL A 32 -10.42 -22.22 -7.69
N VAL A 33 -11.11 -23.21 -7.14
CA VAL A 33 -10.77 -24.63 -7.26
C VAL A 33 -11.88 -25.38 -7.97
N LYS A 34 -11.49 -26.29 -8.87
CA LYS A 34 -12.41 -27.27 -9.44
C LYS A 34 -12.37 -28.56 -8.64
N ILE A 35 -13.52 -28.97 -8.11
CA ILE A 35 -13.70 -30.23 -7.40
C ILE A 35 -14.35 -31.24 -8.35
N GLN A 36 -13.57 -32.23 -8.78
CA GLN A 36 -14.02 -33.20 -9.78
C GLN A 36 -15.03 -34.21 -9.21
N GLN A 37 -14.87 -34.52 -7.91
CA GLN A 37 -15.59 -35.58 -7.23
C GLN A 37 -16.49 -34.98 -6.14
N PRO A 38 -17.84 -35.08 -6.25
CA PRO A 38 -18.76 -34.49 -5.27
C PRO A 38 -18.56 -34.97 -3.83
N ALA A 39 -17.94 -36.14 -3.64
CA ALA A 39 -17.59 -36.64 -2.31
C ALA A 39 -16.58 -35.75 -1.56
N TYR A 40 -15.81 -34.93 -2.28
CA TYR A 40 -14.83 -34.01 -1.72
C TYR A 40 -15.35 -32.58 -1.58
N ILE A 41 -16.66 -32.38 -1.65
CA ILE A 41 -17.28 -31.13 -1.19
C ILE A 41 -17.28 -31.17 0.35
N PRO A 42 -16.65 -30.19 1.03
CA PRO A 42 -16.49 -30.25 2.48
C PRO A 42 -17.81 -30.03 3.21
N ILE A 43 -17.87 -30.52 4.45
CA ILE A 43 -18.82 -30.02 5.44
C ILE A 43 -18.22 -28.74 6.03
N ILE A 44 -18.98 -27.65 5.96
CA ILE A 44 -18.58 -26.33 6.45
C ILE A 44 -19.15 -26.13 7.86
N THR A 45 -18.30 -25.71 8.79
CA THR A 45 -18.71 -25.33 10.16
C THR A 45 -18.24 -23.91 10.45
N ASN A 46 -19.15 -23.01 10.80
CA ASN A 46 -18.82 -21.63 11.14
C ASN A 46 -18.18 -21.56 12.54
N ASN A 47 -17.06 -20.86 12.64
CA ASN A 47 -16.41 -20.55 13.90
C ASN A 47 -16.96 -19.24 14.48
N THR A 48 -16.64 -18.95 15.74
CA THR A 48 -17.11 -17.72 16.41
C THR A 48 -16.35 -16.46 16.03
N ASP A 49 -15.20 -16.61 15.37
CA ASP A 49 -14.30 -15.53 14.96
C ASP A 49 -14.54 -15.07 13.51
N GLY A 50 -15.57 -15.59 12.83
CA GLY A 50 -15.89 -15.26 11.45
C GLY A 50 -15.20 -16.15 10.41
N THR A 51 -14.34 -17.09 10.84
CA THR A 51 -13.77 -18.11 9.95
C THR A 51 -14.67 -19.35 9.83
N VAL A 52 -14.32 -20.26 8.92
CA VAL A 52 -14.97 -21.55 8.72
C VAL A 52 -13.97 -22.69 8.82
N ALA A 53 -14.41 -23.81 9.39
CA ALA A 53 -13.69 -25.07 9.34
C ALA A 53 -14.26 -25.96 8.23
N LEU A 54 -13.37 -26.55 7.42
CA LEU A 54 -13.73 -27.44 6.32
C LEU A 54 -13.34 -28.89 6.65
N SER A 55 -14.33 -29.79 6.69
CA SER A 55 -14.11 -31.22 6.92
C SER A 55 -14.35 -32.01 5.65
N PHE A 56 -13.36 -32.79 5.23
CA PHE A 56 -13.41 -33.67 4.07
C PHE A 56 -13.42 -35.14 4.51
N PRO A 57 -13.84 -36.09 3.65
CA PRO A 57 -13.71 -37.51 3.94
C PRO A 57 -12.25 -37.96 4.10
N ASP A 58 -11.34 -37.29 3.40
CA ASP A 58 -9.90 -37.47 3.56
C ASP A 58 -9.39 -36.57 4.70
N GLN A 59 -8.84 -37.21 5.72
CA GLN A 59 -8.29 -36.52 6.89
C GLN A 59 -7.02 -35.72 6.54
N ALA A 60 -6.24 -36.12 5.53
CA ALA A 60 -5.06 -35.38 5.11
C ALA A 60 -5.45 -34.00 4.56
N ILE A 61 -6.48 -33.95 3.70
CA ILE A 61 -7.02 -32.69 3.16
C ILE A 61 -7.59 -31.82 4.27
N THR A 62 -8.35 -32.41 5.19
CA THR A 62 -8.88 -31.69 6.38
C THR A 62 -7.76 -31.06 7.21
N THR A 63 -6.63 -31.77 7.34
CA THR A 63 -5.47 -31.30 8.12
C THR A 63 -4.76 -30.12 7.44
N ILE A 64 -4.66 -30.12 6.11
CA ILE A 64 -4.13 -28.98 5.35
C ILE A 64 -4.98 -27.74 5.62
N PHE A 65 -6.29 -27.80 5.38
CA PHE A 65 -7.18 -26.64 5.61
C PHE A 65 -7.17 -26.15 7.06
N ALA A 66 -7.03 -27.04 8.04
CA ALA A 66 -6.99 -26.67 9.46
C ALA A 66 -5.73 -25.86 9.85
N ALA A 67 -4.71 -25.79 9.00
CA ALA A 67 -3.51 -24.99 9.23
C ALA A 67 -3.64 -23.53 8.76
N TYR A 68 -4.76 -23.18 8.11
CA TYR A 68 -4.99 -21.88 7.48
C TYR A 68 -6.28 -21.24 7.95
N SER A 69 -6.36 -19.91 7.87
CA SER A 69 -7.62 -19.20 8.12
C SER A 69 -8.46 -19.21 6.86
N ILE A 70 -9.60 -19.88 6.92
CA ILE A 70 -10.59 -19.91 5.83
C ILE A 70 -11.76 -19.03 6.24
N TYR A 71 -12.11 -18.06 5.42
CA TYR A 71 -13.20 -17.12 5.70
C TYR A 71 -14.50 -17.55 5.04
N ASP A 72 -14.41 -18.17 3.86
CA ASP A 72 -15.57 -18.66 3.14
C ASP A 72 -15.19 -19.80 2.19
N PHE A 73 -16.17 -20.65 1.89
CA PHE A 73 -16.08 -21.69 0.88
C PHE A 73 -17.45 -21.84 0.23
N TYR A 74 -17.56 -21.49 -1.05
CA TYR A 74 -18.84 -21.49 -1.73
C TYR A 74 -18.72 -21.91 -3.19
N GLN A 75 -19.82 -22.39 -3.76
CA GLN A 75 -19.87 -22.74 -5.17
C GLN A 75 -19.86 -21.47 -6.03
N SER A 76 -18.91 -21.35 -6.95
CA SER A 76 -18.70 -20.11 -7.73
C SER A 76 -19.83 -19.87 -8.75
N TYR A 77 -20.41 -20.95 -9.31
CA TYR A 77 -21.47 -20.87 -10.33
C TYR A 77 -22.70 -21.71 -9.95
N PRO A 78 -23.42 -21.36 -8.87
CA PRO A 78 -24.47 -22.21 -8.30
C PRO A 78 -25.72 -22.31 -9.18
N ASN A 79 -25.92 -21.35 -10.08
CA ASN A 79 -27.05 -21.32 -11.01
C ASN A 79 -26.76 -22.02 -12.35
N SER A 80 -25.57 -22.59 -12.51
CA SER A 80 -25.21 -23.37 -13.69
C SER A 80 -25.87 -24.75 -13.69
N ASN A 81 -25.82 -25.48 -14.82
CA ASN A 81 -26.36 -26.83 -14.91
C ASN A 81 -25.65 -27.74 -13.87
N PRO A 82 -26.38 -28.42 -12.96
CA PRO A 82 -25.78 -29.32 -11.96
C PRO A 82 -24.89 -30.43 -12.53
N ASP A 83 -25.18 -30.86 -13.76
CA ASP A 83 -24.38 -31.89 -14.46
C ASP A 83 -23.26 -31.28 -15.34
N GLY A 84 -23.11 -29.96 -15.35
CA GLY A 84 -22.19 -29.21 -16.19
C GLY A 84 -20.84 -28.94 -15.54
N GLU A 85 -19.83 -28.61 -16.35
CA GLU A 85 -18.47 -28.34 -15.88
C GLU A 85 -18.37 -27.13 -14.94
N LEU A 86 -19.15 -26.07 -15.19
CA LEU A 86 -19.14 -24.87 -14.34
C LEU A 86 -19.63 -25.14 -12.91
N PHE A 87 -20.48 -26.15 -12.70
CA PHE A 87 -21.01 -26.48 -11.38
C PHE A 87 -19.94 -27.10 -10.46
N LYS A 88 -18.79 -27.51 -11.02
CA LYS A 88 -17.68 -28.10 -10.28
C LYS A 88 -16.72 -27.08 -9.66
N TYR A 89 -16.92 -25.78 -9.92
CA TYR A 89 -16.04 -24.72 -9.45
C TYR A 89 -16.52 -24.15 -8.12
N TYR A 90 -15.58 -24.03 -7.18
CA TYR A 90 -15.76 -23.48 -5.85
C TYR A 90 -14.73 -22.39 -5.61
N SER A 91 -15.11 -21.38 -4.83
CA SER A 91 -14.25 -20.29 -4.40
C SER A 91 -13.88 -20.52 -2.94
N ILE A 92 -12.61 -20.31 -2.63
CA ILE A 92 -12.03 -20.40 -1.29
C ILE A 92 -11.56 -19.00 -0.91
N ALA A 93 -12.12 -18.41 0.14
CA ALA A 93 -11.61 -17.17 0.70
C ALA A 93 -10.64 -17.49 1.86
N HIS A 94 -9.39 -17.04 1.77
CA HIS A 94 -8.32 -17.35 2.73
C HIS A 94 -7.32 -16.19 2.89
N ASP A 95 -6.41 -16.32 3.84
CA ASP A 95 -5.37 -15.31 4.15
C ASP A 95 -3.99 -15.61 3.54
N ASN A 96 -3.76 -16.82 3.02
CA ASN A 96 -2.41 -17.25 2.64
C ASN A 96 -2.38 -18.18 1.41
N LYS A 97 -1.63 -17.81 0.37
CA LYS A 97 -1.47 -18.61 -0.85
C LYS A 97 -0.73 -19.93 -0.66
N ASN A 98 -0.02 -20.13 0.45
CA ASN A 98 0.57 -21.44 0.77
C ASN A 98 -0.49 -22.54 0.85
N LEU A 99 -1.74 -22.22 1.21
CA LEU A 99 -2.86 -23.18 1.16
C LEU A 99 -2.98 -23.80 -0.23
N ILE A 100 -3.00 -22.97 -1.28
CA ILE A 100 -3.16 -23.42 -2.66
C ILE A 100 -1.92 -24.18 -3.13
N THR A 101 -0.72 -23.69 -2.80
CA THR A 101 0.53 -24.41 -3.12
C THR A 101 0.58 -25.79 -2.45
N GLU A 102 0.15 -25.90 -1.19
CA GLU A 102 0.09 -27.18 -0.47
C GLU A 102 -0.96 -28.12 -1.05
N LEU A 103 -2.14 -27.61 -1.41
CA LEU A 103 -3.18 -28.42 -2.03
C LEU A 103 -2.75 -28.93 -3.41
N ASP A 104 -2.19 -28.08 -4.26
CA ASP A 104 -1.69 -28.46 -5.58
C ASP A 104 -0.55 -29.49 -5.51
N THR A 105 0.31 -29.39 -4.49
CA THR A 105 1.44 -30.32 -4.29
C THR A 105 1.01 -31.66 -3.68
N ASN A 106 0.10 -31.65 -2.70
CA ASN A 106 -0.17 -32.80 -1.84
C ASN A 106 -1.52 -33.48 -2.10
N VAL A 107 -2.41 -32.86 -2.87
CA VAL A 107 -3.72 -33.42 -3.23
C VAL A 107 -3.73 -33.78 -4.70
N ALA A 108 -4.25 -34.96 -5.02
CA ALA A 108 -4.28 -35.45 -6.39
C ALA A 108 -5.17 -34.57 -7.29
N SER A 109 -4.73 -34.36 -8.54
CA SER A 109 -5.40 -33.44 -9.47
C SER A 109 -6.78 -33.92 -9.96
N ASP A 110 -7.10 -35.21 -9.73
CA ASP A 110 -8.42 -35.79 -9.94
C ASP A 110 -9.39 -35.54 -8.77
N ILE A 111 -8.92 -34.92 -7.69
CA ILE A 111 -9.73 -34.40 -6.59
C ILE A 111 -9.88 -32.89 -6.77
N PHE A 112 -8.77 -32.14 -6.73
CA PHE A 112 -8.72 -30.69 -6.90
C PHE A 112 -7.91 -30.31 -8.12
N THR A 113 -8.46 -29.46 -8.97
CA THR A 113 -7.71 -28.82 -10.05
C THR A 113 -7.73 -27.31 -9.82
N PHE A 114 -6.57 -26.70 -9.79
CA PHE A 114 -6.41 -25.24 -9.73
C PHE A 114 -6.07 -24.72 -11.12
N ASP A 115 -6.65 -23.57 -11.48
CA ASP A 115 -6.36 -22.92 -12.75
C ASP A 115 -5.02 -22.14 -12.69
N LEU A 116 -4.50 -21.89 -11.49
CA LEU A 116 -3.28 -21.12 -11.22
C LEU A 116 -2.32 -21.90 -10.31
N SER A 117 -1.04 -21.96 -10.70
CA SER A 117 0.04 -22.37 -9.81
C SER A 117 0.80 -21.14 -9.35
N TYR A 118 0.92 -20.94 -8.04
CA TYR A 118 1.71 -19.84 -7.49
C TYR A 118 3.20 -20.17 -7.48
N SER A 119 3.91 -19.70 -8.50
CA SER A 119 5.38 -19.74 -8.57
C SER A 119 5.96 -18.45 -8.04
N THR A 120 7.13 -18.53 -7.39
CA THR A 120 7.82 -17.37 -6.80
C THR A 120 9.29 -17.35 -7.17
N THR A 121 9.87 -16.16 -7.27
CA THR A 121 11.32 -15.95 -7.36
C THR A 121 11.88 -15.47 -6.02
N PRO A 122 13.19 -15.65 -5.76
CA PRO A 122 13.84 -15.00 -4.64
C PRO A 122 13.79 -13.48 -4.77
N ILE A 123 13.58 -12.77 -3.67
CA ILE A 123 13.57 -11.30 -3.66
C ILE A 123 15.01 -10.77 -3.80
N SER A 124 15.23 -9.80 -4.70
CA SER A 124 16.57 -9.27 -4.95
C SER A 124 17.07 -8.44 -3.75
N ALA A 125 18.38 -8.50 -3.46
CA ALA A 125 18.99 -7.71 -2.38
C ALA A 125 18.76 -6.20 -2.57
N ASN A 126 18.77 -5.72 -3.82
CA ASN A 126 18.51 -4.31 -4.12
C ASN A 126 17.08 -3.92 -3.74
N LEU A 127 16.09 -4.78 -4.00
CA LEU A 127 14.70 -4.52 -3.64
C LEU A 127 14.49 -4.57 -2.12
N ILE A 128 15.18 -5.49 -1.44
CA ILE A 128 15.22 -5.54 0.02
C ILE A 128 15.81 -4.24 0.58
N ASP A 129 17.00 -3.83 0.14
CA ASP A 129 17.65 -2.58 0.57
C ASP A 129 16.80 -1.34 0.25
N LEU A 130 16.01 -1.39 -0.83
CA LEU A 130 15.11 -0.32 -1.23
C LEU A 130 13.94 -0.17 -0.25
N LEU A 131 13.36 -1.26 0.26
CA LEU A 131 12.10 -1.23 1.02
C LEU A 131 12.24 -1.51 2.52
N ASP A 132 13.16 -2.38 2.94
CA ASP A 132 13.21 -2.92 4.30
C ASP A 132 13.43 -1.83 5.37
N GLY A 133 12.53 -1.80 6.36
CA GLY A 133 12.58 -0.88 7.50
C GLY A 133 12.28 0.57 7.16
N LYS A 134 11.69 0.84 6.00
CA LYS A 134 11.36 2.19 5.54
C LYS A 134 9.86 2.43 5.48
N THR A 135 9.50 3.69 5.65
CA THR A 135 8.14 4.18 5.47
C THR A 135 8.09 5.06 4.24
N TYR A 136 7.04 4.95 3.45
CA TYR A 136 6.87 5.66 2.19
C TYR A 136 5.53 6.40 2.18
N GLU A 137 5.57 7.69 1.87
CA GLU A 137 4.39 8.54 1.74
C GLU A 137 4.00 8.69 0.27
N LEU A 138 2.70 8.54 -0.03
CA LEU A 138 2.19 8.69 -1.38
C LEU A 138 2.20 10.16 -1.82
N MET A 139 2.91 10.46 -2.91
CA MET A 139 3.05 11.83 -3.42
C MET A 139 2.20 12.08 -4.66
N GLN A 140 2.21 11.12 -5.57
CA GLN A 140 1.60 11.26 -6.89
C GLN A 140 1.05 9.92 -7.37
N TYR A 141 0.06 9.99 -8.26
CA TYR A 141 -0.50 8.83 -8.90
C TYR A 141 -0.84 9.13 -10.37
N CYS A 142 -0.85 8.10 -11.20
CA CYS A 142 -1.29 8.19 -12.59
C CYS A 142 -1.98 6.90 -13.03
N ASN A 143 -2.98 7.05 -13.88
CA ASN A 143 -3.67 5.97 -14.56
C ASN A 143 -3.47 6.12 -16.08
N ASN A 144 -3.36 5.01 -16.81
CA ASN A 144 -3.30 4.95 -18.27
C ASN A 144 -1.99 5.43 -18.94
N SER A 145 -0.80 5.03 -18.44
CA SER A 145 0.38 5.09 -19.33
C SER A 145 0.28 4.01 -20.40
N THR A 146 0.56 4.36 -21.66
CA THR A 146 0.55 3.43 -22.79
C THR A 146 1.86 2.64 -22.92
N GLU A 147 2.89 2.96 -22.14
CA GLU A 147 4.21 2.32 -22.17
C GLU A 147 4.69 2.01 -20.73
N SER A 148 5.27 0.81 -20.54
CA SER A 148 5.83 0.33 -19.27
C SER A 148 7.17 1.03 -18.99
N GLY A 149 7.41 1.42 -17.72
CA GLY A 149 8.67 2.02 -17.28
C GLY A 149 8.83 3.52 -17.58
N GLU A 150 7.86 4.15 -18.26
CA GLU A 150 7.82 5.61 -18.41
C GLU A 150 6.79 6.21 -17.45
N ASN A 151 7.25 7.11 -16.57
CA ASN A 151 6.35 8.01 -15.85
C ASN A 151 5.38 8.63 -16.85
N CYS A 152 4.11 8.77 -16.47
CA CYS A 152 3.14 9.48 -17.30
C CYS A 152 3.64 10.90 -17.60
N GLU A 153 4.31 11.10 -18.74
CA GLU A 153 5.09 12.33 -18.99
C GLU A 153 4.22 13.60 -18.98
N ASN A 154 2.89 13.49 -18.97
CA ASN A 154 1.97 14.63 -18.97
C ASN A 154 0.66 14.44 -18.17
N SER A 155 0.55 13.45 -17.28
CA SER A 155 -0.72 13.16 -16.56
C SER A 155 -0.56 12.62 -15.13
N THR A 156 0.56 12.91 -14.47
CA THR A 156 0.67 12.66 -13.02
C THR A 156 -0.23 13.62 -12.24
N TYR A 157 -1.04 13.07 -11.35
CA TYR A 157 -1.87 13.82 -10.43
C TYR A 157 -1.16 13.91 -9.09
N ASN A 158 -1.04 15.11 -8.55
CA ASN A 158 -0.59 15.28 -7.17
C ASN A 158 -1.68 14.82 -6.22
N VAL A 159 -1.26 14.14 -5.16
CA VAL A 159 -2.11 13.88 -4.01
C VAL A 159 -2.59 15.22 -3.40
N PRO A 160 -3.87 15.35 -3.01
CA PRO A 160 -4.38 16.58 -2.40
C PRO A 160 -3.62 16.96 -1.11
N GLU A 161 -3.49 18.25 -0.84
CA GLU A 161 -2.90 18.75 0.40
C GLU A 161 -3.65 18.20 1.63
N GLY A 162 -2.91 17.60 2.57
CA GLY A 162 -3.47 16.98 3.77
C GLY A 162 -3.98 15.54 3.61
N PHE A 163 -3.84 14.93 2.42
CA PHE A 163 -4.01 13.50 2.25
C PHE A 163 -2.71 12.80 2.66
N GLU A 164 -2.69 12.26 3.88
CA GLU A 164 -1.54 11.53 4.42
C GLU A 164 -1.80 10.02 4.30
N LEU A 165 -1.06 9.35 3.43
CA LEU A 165 -1.08 7.90 3.29
C LEU A 165 0.35 7.37 3.30
N GLN A 166 0.69 6.69 4.39
CA GLN A 166 2.02 6.13 4.61
C GLN A 166 1.94 4.60 4.67
N ILE A 167 2.93 3.95 4.05
CA ILE A 167 3.08 2.50 4.03
C ILE A 167 4.45 2.16 4.63
N ASP A 168 4.42 1.36 5.69
CA ASP A 168 5.59 0.77 6.31
C ASP A 168 5.95 -0.53 5.59
N PHE A 169 7.21 -0.64 5.17
CA PHE A 169 7.77 -1.84 4.56
C PHE A 169 8.78 -2.52 5.48
N GLY A 170 8.84 -3.84 5.36
CA GLY A 170 9.79 -4.67 6.08
C GLY A 170 10.11 -5.94 5.30
N TYR A 171 11.18 -6.64 5.68
CA TYR A 171 11.58 -7.91 5.10
C TYR A 171 11.65 -9.02 6.13
N ASP A 172 10.91 -10.10 5.88
CA ASP A 172 10.98 -11.35 6.61
C ASP A 172 11.90 -12.34 5.89
N SER A 173 13.13 -12.46 6.41
CA SER A 173 14.14 -13.36 5.85
C SER A 173 13.85 -14.84 6.05
N GLU A 174 12.98 -15.22 7.00
CA GLU A 174 12.64 -16.64 7.23
C GLU A 174 11.73 -17.16 6.12
N ASN A 175 10.83 -16.30 5.63
CA ASN A 175 9.84 -16.64 4.60
C ASN A 175 10.13 -16.05 3.21
N ASP A 176 11.22 -15.29 3.07
CA ASP A 176 11.60 -14.51 1.88
C ASP A 176 10.43 -13.65 1.38
N MET A 177 9.98 -12.73 2.25
CA MET A 177 8.74 -11.99 2.06
C MET A 177 8.91 -10.51 2.41
N ILE A 178 8.48 -9.61 1.52
CA ILE A 178 8.32 -8.20 1.84
C ILE A 178 6.95 -8.01 2.49
N THR A 179 6.92 -7.44 3.68
CA THR A 179 5.68 -7.03 4.35
C THR A 179 5.39 -5.56 4.04
N ALA A 180 4.13 -5.23 3.81
CA ALA A 180 3.67 -3.85 3.66
C ALA A 180 2.40 -3.62 4.49
N ALA A 181 2.37 -2.53 5.26
CA ALA A 181 1.20 -2.17 6.05
C ALA A 181 1.01 -0.65 6.08
N THR A 182 -0.23 -0.19 6.16
CA THR A 182 -0.51 1.24 6.40
C THR A 182 -0.07 1.63 7.81
N SER A 183 0.71 2.71 7.94
CA SER A 183 1.21 3.18 9.25
C SER A 183 0.09 3.70 10.18
N SER A 184 -1.02 4.15 9.58
CA SER A 184 -2.25 4.57 10.24
C SER A 184 -3.45 4.31 9.35
N LEU A 185 -4.68 4.56 9.84
CA LEU A 185 -5.84 4.63 8.96
C LEU A 185 -5.57 5.65 7.85
N SER A 186 -5.91 5.28 6.63
CA SER A 186 -5.91 6.16 5.46
C SER A 186 -6.97 7.27 5.61
N PRO A 187 -6.96 8.28 4.74
CA PRO A 187 -7.97 9.34 4.78
C PRO A 187 -9.41 8.87 4.56
N CYS A 188 -9.67 7.76 3.85
CA CYS A 188 -11.02 7.16 3.82
C CYS A 188 -11.31 6.25 5.04
N GLY A 189 -10.37 6.07 5.98
CA GLY A 189 -10.53 5.25 7.18
C GLY A 189 -10.13 3.77 7.00
N ASN A 190 -9.39 3.45 5.93
CA ASN A 190 -9.00 2.09 5.59
C ASN A 190 -7.59 1.78 6.09
N ALA A 191 -7.30 0.50 6.37
CA ALA A 191 -5.96 0.04 6.71
C ALA A 191 -5.77 -1.39 6.22
N PHE A 192 -4.55 -1.73 5.80
CA PHE A 192 -4.19 -3.08 5.38
C PHE A 192 -2.85 -3.49 5.95
N ALA A 193 -2.64 -4.81 5.99
CA ALA A 193 -1.34 -5.43 6.21
C ALA A 193 -1.23 -6.67 5.32
N ILE A 194 -0.18 -6.73 4.52
CA ILE A 194 0.04 -7.76 3.50
C ILE A 194 1.48 -8.27 3.52
N GLY A 195 1.67 -9.47 3.01
CA GLY A 195 2.98 -10.05 2.70
C GLY A 195 3.06 -10.39 1.22
N MET A 196 4.20 -10.10 0.60
CA MET A 196 4.46 -10.28 -0.82
C MET A 196 5.74 -11.08 -1.05
N LYS A 197 5.70 -12.00 -2.00
CA LYS A 197 6.88 -12.76 -2.46
C LYS A 197 7.37 -12.25 -3.81
N GLY A 198 8.57 -12.65 -4.23
CA GLY A 198 9.09 -12.31 -5.55
C GLY A 198 8.16 -12.78 -6.66
N GLY A 199 7.86 -11.88 -7.60
CA GLY A 199 7.02 -12.15 -8.76
C GLY A 199 7.69 -13.15 -9.71
N PHE A 200 6.89 -14.02 -10.31
CA PHE A 200 7.36 -14.94 -11.36
C PHE A 200 6.72 -14.52 -12.69
N ASP A 201 7.56 -14.32 -13.72
CA ASP A 201 7.13 -14.18 -15.10
C ASP A 201 7.67 -15.38 -15.89
N ASP A 202 6.75 -16.12 -16.54
CA ASP A 202 7.02 -17.30 -17.38
C ASP A 202 8.04 -17.01 -18.50
N SER A 203 8.26 -15.74 -18.85
CA SER A 203 9.04 -15.32 -20.02
C SER A 203 10.50 -14.96 -19.76
N SER A 204 10.89 -14.57 -18.53
CA SER A 204 12.24 -14.06 -18.25
C SER A 204 13.02 -14.85 -17.20
N ALA A 205 12.37 -15.51 -16.22
CA ALA A 205 12.99 -16.15 -15.06
C ALA A 205 14.10 -15.31 -14.38
N ALA A 206 14.15 -14.01 -14.64
CA ALA A 206 15.15 -13.11 -14.12
C ALA A 206 14.73 -12.65 -12.71
N LEU A 207 15.73 -12.30 -11.89
CA LEU A 207 15.47 -11.60 -10.64
C LEU A 207 15.00 -10.20 -11.00
N ASP A 208 13.70 -10.06 -11.20
CA ASP A 208 13.06 -8.79 -11.52
C ASP A 208 12.62 -8.09 -10.23
N ASN A 209 12.52 -6.76 -10.26
CA ASN A 209 12.01 -5.99 -9.12
C ASN A 209 10.48 -6.10 -9.03
N THR A 210 9.95 -7.32 -9.05
CA THR A 210 8.51 -7.57 -9.05
C THR A 210 8.10 -8.36 -7.81
N LEU A 211 6.90 -8.08 -7.33
CA LEU A 211 6.29 -8.67 -6.15
C LEU A 211 4.89 -9.18 -6.49
N GLN A 212 4.47 -10.23 -5.80
CA GLN A 212 3.10 -10.73 -5.86
C GLN A 212 2.54 -10.87 -4.45
N LEU A 213 1.26 -10.53 -4.28
CA LEU A 213 0.56 -10.73 -3.01
C LEU A 213 0.60 -12.20 -2.60
N TRP A 214 0.95 -12.48 -1.35
CA TRP A 214 1.10 -13.83 -0.82
C TRP A 214 0.27 -14.08 0.44
N THR A 215 0.28 -13.12 1.36
CA THR A 215 -0.53 -13.16 2.57
C THR A 215 -1.28 -11.85 2.76
N THR A 216 -2.41 -11.94 3.43
CA THR A 216 -3.20 -10.80 3.86
C THR A 216 -3.58 -10.98 5.32
N THR A 217 -3.61 -9.89 6.07
CA THR A 217 -4.24 -9.84 7.39
C THR A 217 -5.51 -9.03 7.27
N GLU A 218 -6.56 -9.40 8.00
CA GLU A 218 -7.80 -8.65 8.02
C GLU A 218 -7.52 -7.18 8.40
N GLY A 219 -7.82 -6.29 7.45
CA GLY A 219 -7.63 -4.85 7.59
C GLY A 219 -8.83 -4.15 8.19
N THR A 220 -8.74 -2.82 8.29
CA THR A 220 -9.93 -1.99 8.52
C THR A 220 -10.48 -1.58 7.17
N SER A 221 -11.74 -1.90 6.90
CA SER A 221 -12.46 -1.41 5.72
C SER A 221 -13.63 -0.54 6.13
N SER A 222 -13.62 0.72 5.71
CA SER A 222 -14.73 1.64 5.73
C SER A 222 -15.18 1.92 4.30
N ALA A 223 -16.49 1.97 4.11
CA ALA A 223 -17.03 2.38 2.85
C ALA A 223 -16.80 3.88 2.61
N SER A 224 -16.46 4.21 1.37
CA SER A 224 -16.30 5.59 0.89
C SER A 224 -17.14 5.81 -0.37
N GLU A 225 -17.48 7.07 -0.65
CA GLU A 225 -18.24 7.42 -1.84
C GLU A 225 -17.29 7.80 -2.98
N SER A 226 -17.68 7.53 -4.23
CA SER A 226 -16.84 7.86 -5.40
C SER A 226 -16.54 9.36 -5.55
N SER A 227 -17.29 10.22 -4.85
CA SER A 227 -17.06 11.67 -4.77
C SER A 227 -16.03 12.08 -3.73
N ASP A 228 -15.65 11.18 -2.81
CA ASP A 228 -14.64 11.48 -1.80
C ASP A 228 -13.26 11.60 -2.46
N PRO A 229 -12.46 12.62 -2.11
CA PRO A 229 -11.14 12.81 -2.71
C PRO A 229 -10.19 11.61 -2.53
N CYS A 230 -10.39 10.83 -1.46
CA CYS A 230 -9.57 9.66 -1.14
C CYS A 230 -9.95 8.41 -1.95
N PHE A 231 -11.19 8.34 -2.47
CA PHE A 231 -11.75 7.11 -3.04
C PHE A 231 -10.94 6.59 -4.22
N GLN A 232 -10.64 7.44 -5.20
CA GLN A 232 -9.94 7.02 -6.42
C GLN A 232 -8.49 6.64 -6.15
N ILE A 233 -7.86 7.32 -5.18
CA ILE A 233 -6.48 7.04 -4.78
C ILE A 233 -6.41 5.66 -4.13
N GLU A 234 -7.27 5.39 -3.15
CA GLU A 234 -7.29 4.11 -2.45
C GLU A 234 -7.77 2.96 -3.33
N LEU A 235 -8.78 3.18 -4.17
CA LEU A 235 -9.22 2.18 -5.15
C LEU A 235 -8.05 1.72 -6.03
N MET A 236 -7.25 2.68 -6.52
CA MET A 236 -6.10 2.37 -7.34
C MET A 236 -5.00 1.66 -6.54
N LEU A 237 -4.66 2.13 -5.33
CA LEU A 237 -3.65 1.47 -4.51
C LEU A 237 -4.04 0.03 -4.20
N TYR A 238 -5.28 -0.19 -3.75
CA TYR A 238 -5.74 -1.50 -3.31
C TYR A 238 -5.89 -2.46 -4.50
N SER A 239 -6.31 -1.99 -5.67
CA SER A 239 -6.27 -2.79 -6.90
C SER A 239 -4.83 -3.13 -7.30
N MET A 240 -3.89 -2.17 -7.26
CA MET A 240 -2.48 -2.43 -7.55
C MET A 240 -1.85 -3.44 -6.57
N LEU A 241 -2.23 -3.40 -5.30
CA LEU A 241 -1.77 -4.34 -4.27
C LEU A 241 -2.52 -5.68 -4.24
N ASP A 242 -3.48 -5.90 -5.14
CA ASP A 242 -4.29 -7.14 -5.22
C ASP A 242 -5.22 -7.37 -4.01
N ILE A 243 -5.57 -6.32 -3.28
CA ILE A 243 -6.43 -6.32 -2.09
C ILE A 243 -7.71 -5.50 -2.26
N GLY A 244 -8.02 -5.10 -3.48
CA GLY A 244 -9.22 -4.34 -3.82
C GLY A 244 -10.43 -5.25 -4.07
N CYS A 245 -11.62 -4.82 -3.64
CA CYS A 245 -12.87 -5.51 -3.99
C CYS A 245 -13.20 -5.45 -5.49
N ILE A 246 -12.62 -4.47 -6.18
CA ILE A 246 -12.73 -4.29 -7.62
C ILE A 246 -11.33 -4.50 -8.18
N ALA A 247 -11.04 -5.72 -8.63
CA ALA A 247 -9.79 -6.03 -9.30
C ALA A 247 -9.86 -5.57 -10.75
N TYR A 248 -8.96 -4.65 -11.12
CA TYR A 248 -8.74 -4.30 -12.52
C TYR A 248 -7.25 -4.22 -12.87
N ASN A 249 -6.35 -4.30 -11.89
CA ASN A 249 -4.94 -4.59 -12.13
C ASN A 249 -4.69 -6.10 -12.18
N TYR A 250 -3.64 -6.53 -12.89
CA TYR A 250 -3.27 -7.94 -13.00
C TYR A 250 -1.75 -8.09 -13.12
N GLY A 251 -1.27 -9.34 -12.99
CA GLY A 251 0.17 -9.65 -13.04
C GLY A 251 0.90 -9.29 -11.74
N ASN A 252 2.22 -9.23 -11.80
CA ASN A 252 3.06 -8.85 -10.66
C ASN A 252 3.11 -7.32 -10.50
N LEU A 253 3.29 -6.85 -9.28
CA LEU A 253 3.58 -5.46 -8.95
C LEU A 253 5.06 -5.19 -9.22
N SER A 254 5.41 -4.28 -10.13
CA SER A 254 6.79 -3.83 -10.26
C SER A 254 7.09 -2.73 -9.24
N VAL A 255 8.32 -2.73 -8.73
CA VAL A 255 8.84 -1.74 -7.80
C VAL A 255 10.12 -1.14 -8.39
N ASN A 256 10.04 0.12 -8.80
CA ASN A 256 11.16 0.83 -9.43
C ASN A 256 11.66 1.95 -8.52
N GLN A 257 12.97 2.21 -8.55
CA GLN A 257 13.56 3.36 -7.88
C GLN A 257 13.71 4.52 -8.87
N ASN A 258 13.41 5.74 -8.43
CA ASN A 258 13.79 6.95 -9.17
C ASN A 258 15.08 7.52 -8.55
N ASP A 259 16.17 7.47 -9.32
CA ASP A 259 17.54 7.80 -8.88
C ASP A 259 17.73 9.24 -8.39
N GLU A 260 16.82 10.16 -8.73
CA GLU A 260 17.02 11.58 -8.44
C GLU A 260 16.57 11.99 -7.03
N ASN A 261 15.64 11.26 -6.37
CA ASN A 261 14.99 11.74 -5.14
C ASN A 261 14.69 10.67 -4.06
N GLY A 262 15.20 9.44 -4.16
CA GLY A 262 14.88 8.39 -3.18
C GLY A 262 13.41 7.97 -3.20
N GLN A 263 12.74 8.18 -4.34
CA GLN A 263 11.35 7.79 -4.56
C GLN A 263 11.26 6.34 -5.00
N VAL A 264 10.17 5.70 -4.60
CA VAL A 264 9.76 4.38 -5.07
C VAL A 264 8.52 4.54 -5.94
N ILE A 265 8.53 3.85 -7.07
CA ILE A 265 7.43 3.80 -8.02
C ILE A 265 6.86 2.39 -7.97
N LEU A 266 5.61 2.28 -7.57
CA LEU A 266 4.82 1.07 -7.74
C LEU A 266 4.15 1.14 -9.10
N GLU A 267 4.19 0.03 -9.84
CA GLU A 267 3.65 -0.08 -11.19
C GLU A 267 2.93 -1.42 -11.36
N ARG A 268 1.77 -1.41 -12.02
CA ARG A 268 1.06 -2.66 -12.36
C ARG A 268 0.19 -2.48 -13.58
N GLU A 269 0.16 -3.50 -14.44
CA GLU A 269 -0.73 -3.53 -15.59
C GLU A 269 -2.19 -3.50 -15.16
N ASN A 270 -3.04 -2.90 -15.99
CA ASN A 270 -4.47 -2.77 -15.76
C ASN A 270 -5.31 -3.30 -16.94
N GLY A 271 -6.57 -3.60 -16.68
CA GLY A 271 -7.52 -4.27 -17.60
C GLY A 271 -7.85 -3.49 -18.88
N THR A 272 -7.26 -2.31 -19.08
CA THR A 272 -7.35 -1.54 -20.33
C THR A 272 -6.09 -1.64 -21.18
N PHE A 273 -5.19 -2.59 -20.88
CA PHE A 273 -3.88 -2.75 -21.52
C PHE A 273 -2.99 -1.52 -21.32
N SER A 274 -3.10 -0.89 -20.17
CA SER A 274 -2.27 0.24 -19.75
C SER A 274 -1.67 -0.06 -18.37
N THR A 275 -0.86 0.86 -17.84
CA THR A 275 -0.20 0.68 -16.53
C THR A 275 -0.60 1.80 -15.58
N ASP A 276 -0.88 1.42 -14.33
CA ASP A 276 -1.08 2.37 -13.24
C ASP A 276 0.22 2.56 -12.46
N TYR A 277 0.46 3.79 -12.00
CA TYR A 277 1.67 4.18 -11.31
C TYR A 277 1.34 4.92 -10.03
N MET A 278 2.03 4.57 -8.95
CA MET A 278 2.03 5.36 -7.71
C MET A 278 3.46 5.68 -7.31
N ILE A 279 3.71 6.97 -7.11
CA ILE A 279 5.02 7.49 -6.73
C ILE A 279 4.97 7.82 -5.25
N PHE A 280 5.88 7.20 -4.52
CA PHE A 280 6.08 7.41 -3.11
C PHE A 280 7.43 8.05 -2.85
N GLU A 281 7.49 8.89 -1.83
CA GLU A 281 8.74 9.41 -1.30
C GLU A 281 9.01 8.76 0.05
N GLU A 282 10.26 8.42 0.34
CA GLU A 282 10.62 7.92 1.66
C GLU A 282 10.19 8.97 2.69
N ALA A 283 9.29 8.56 3.59
CA ALA A 283 8.87 9.36 4.73
C ALA A 283 10.08 9.48 5.66
N ASN A 284 10.95 10.44 5.33
CA ASN A 284 11.99 10.88 6.20
C ASN A 284 11.33 11.21 7.55
N LEU A 285 12.06 11.06 8.66
CA LEU A 285 11.70 11.63 9.97
C LEU A 285 11.72 13.18 9.94
N SER A 286 11.13 13.77 8.89
CA SER A 286 11.09 15.16 8.58
C SER A 286 9.96 15.75 9.38
N VAL A 287 10.37 16.67 10.22
CA VAL A 287 9.50 17.33 11.16
C VAL A 287 8.62 18.30 10.40
N ALA A 288 7.31 18.32 10.70
CA ALA A 288 6.32 19.22 10.09
C ALA A 288 6.88 20.64 9.88
N THR A 289 7.32 20.91 8.64
CA THR A 289 7.95 22.18 8.24
C THR A 289 6.92 23.27 7.96
N GLU A 290 5.67 22.87 7.74
CA GLU A 290 4.46 23.65 7.47
C GLU A 290 4.26 24.79 8.50
N THR A 291 4.44 24.50 9.79
CA THR A 291 4.20 25.46 10.90
C THR A 291 5.18 26.65 10.94
N PHE A 292 6.21 26.67 10.11
CA PHE A 292 7.26 27.69 10.14
C PHE A 292 7.49 28.38 8.79
N SER A 293 6.50 28.32 7.89
CA SER A 293 6.56 28.92 6.54
C SER A 293 6.94 30.41 6.53
N LYS A 294 6.60 31.16 7.59
CA LYS A 294 6.90 32.60 7.72
C LYS A 294 8.18 32.93 8.51
N MET A 295 8.97 31.93 8.88
CA MET A 295 10.23 32.13 9.59
C MET A 295 11.43 32.10 8.65
N THR A 296 12.21 33.18 8.69
CA THR A 296 13.43 33.34 7.88
C THR A 296 14.60 33.86 8.73
N PRO A 297 15.73 33.14 8.74
CA PRO A 297 16.98 33.67 9.29
C PRO A 297 17.57 34.71 8.34
N PHE A 298 18.13 35.77 8.89
CA PHE A 298 18.91 36.74 8.14
C PHE A 298 20.03 37.33 9.00
N GLN A 299 21.07 37.82 8.34
CA GLN A 299 22.16 38.55 8.97
C GLN A 299 22.26 39.92 8.30
N ALA A 300 22.15 41.00 9.08
CA ALA A 300 22.46 42.34 8.59
C ALA A 300 23.99 42.50 8.45
N GLU A 301 24.44 43.17 7.39
CA GLU A 301 25.87 43.45 7.17
C GLU A 301 26.46 44.22 8.37
N GLY A 302 27.64 43.78 8.84
CA GLY A 302 28.30 44.36 10.02
C GLY A 302 27.63 44.04 11.36
N ASN A 303 26.58 43.23 11.39
CA ASN A 303 25.89 42.83 12.60
C ASN A 303 26.36 41.44 13.08
N PRO A 304 26.89 41.31 14.32
CA PRO A 304 27.38 40.02 14.84
C PRO A 304 26.26 39.08 15.29
N TYR A 305 24.99 39.48 15.16
CA TYR A 305 23.84 38.69 15.55
C TYR A 305 23.13 38.12 14.33
N LEU A 306 22.76 36.84 14.39
CA LEU A 306 21.76 36.22 13.53
C LEU A 306 20.38 36.64 14.00
N GLN A 307 19.58 37.20 13.10
CA GLN A 307 18.17 37.51 13.37
C GLN A 307 17.29 36.41 12.78
N ILE A 308 16.20 36.08 13.47
CA ILE A 308 15.14 35.23 12.89
C ILE A 308 13.85 36.02 12.92
N ARG A 309 13.23 36.18 11.76
CA ARG A 309 11.92 36.84 11.69
C ARG A 309 10.85 35.85 12.15
N ASN A 310 10.35 36.03 13.37
CA ASN A 310 9.24 35.25 13.91
C ASN A 310 7.92 36.03 13.74
N ALA A 311 7.36 36.00 12.52
CA ALA A 311 6.13 36.74 12.20
C ALA A 311 4.88 36.21 12.92
N GLU A 312 4.97 35.04 13.56
CA GLU A 312 3.85 34.34 14.21
C GLU A 312 3.88 34.47 15.74
N ASN A 313 4.92 35.10 16.29
CA ASN A 313 5.09 35.34 17.73
C ASN A 313 4.97 34.07 18.59
N GLN A 314 5.47 32.94 18.07
CA GLN A 314 5.49 31.66 18.79
C GLN A 314 6.72 31.57 19.71
N ALA A 315 6.60 30.86 20.84
CA ALA A 315 7.73 30.54 21.70
C ALA A 315 8.58 29.43 21.05
N LEU A 316 9.89 29.67 20.91
CA LEU A 316 10.80 28.78 20.20
C LEU A 316 12.01 28.41 21.05
N ASN A 317 12.44 27.18 20.88
CA ASN A 317 13.73 26.67 21.29
C ASN A 317 14.65 26.58 20.07
N ILE A 318 15.91 26.98 20.24
CA ILE A 318 16.89 26.99 19.16
C ILE A 318 18.10 26.16 19.54
N GLU A 319 18.49 25.30 18.60
CA GLU A 319 19.74 24.55 18.63
C GLU A 319 20.56 24.91 17.38
N ILE A 320 21.89 24.99 17.52
CA ILE A 320 22.79 25.21 16.39
C ILE A 320 23.80 24.07 16.34
N PHE A 321 24.00 23.52 15.15
CA PHE A 321 24.94 22.45 14.85
C PHE A 321 25.97 22.92 13.82
N ASP A 322 27.21 22.47 13.98
CA ASP A 322 28.24 22.66 12.96
C ASP A 322 28.15 21.58 11.85
N LEU A 323 29.04 21.67 10.85
CA LEU A 323 29.11 20.71 9.74
C LEU A 323 29.38 19.26 10.15
N SER A 324 29.93 19.03 11.34
CA SER A 324 30.16 17.67 11.86
C SER A 324 28.94 17.09 12.57
N GLY A 325 27.85 17.86 12.67
CA GLY A 325 26.66 17.49 13.44
C GLY A 325 26.84 17.74 14.94
N LYS A 326 27.94 18.37 15.38
CA LYS A 326 28.15 18.70 16.78
C LYS A 326 27.29 19.91 17.15
N ARG A 327 26.52 19.77 18.23
CA ARG A 327 25.73 20.86 18.81
C ARG A 327 26.65 21.91 19.43
N VAL A 328 26.65 23.11 18.87
CA VAL A 328 27.47 24.26 19.30
C VAL A 328 26.66 25.26 20.15
N LEU A 329 25.33 25.19 20.11
CA LEU A 329 24.43 25.91 21.02
C LEU A 329 23.30 24.99 21.47
N ALA A 330 23.06 24.92 22.77
CA ALA A 330 21.94 24.19 23.37
C ALA A 330 20.98 25.20 24.02
N GLU A 331 19.73 25.15 23.58
CA GLU A 331 18.53 25.75 24.18
C GLU A 331 18.74 27.04 24.98
N THR A 332 18.62 28.16 24.28
CA THR A 332 18.23 29.42 24.88
C THR A 332 16.77 29.67 24.53
N GLY A 333 15.91 29.94 25.54
CA GLY A 333 14.61 30.56 25.27
C GLY A 333 14.81 31.77 24.37
N PHE A 334 14.05 31.84 23.28
CA PHE A 334 14.24 32.82 22.21
C PHE A 334 13.74 34.23 22.61
N GLU A 335 14.34 34.82 23.64
CA GLU A 335 14.03 36.19 24.07
C GLU A 335 14.72 37.20 23.12
N ASN A 336 13.93 37.85 22.26
CA ASN A 336 14.29 38.97 21.37
C ASN A 336 14.83 38.65 19.95
N ASP A 337 14.47 37.52 19.37
CA ASP A 337 14.67 37.22 17.93
C ASP A 337 16.13 37.25 17.42
N LYS A 338 17.12 37.14 18.33
CA LYS A 338 18.55 37.35 18.02
C LYS A 338 19.46 36.33 18.67
N ILE A 339 20.44 35.83 17.92
CA ILE A 339 21.49 34.91 18.39
C ILE A 339 22.84 35.56 18.17
N ASN A 340 23.68 35.63 19.20
CA ASN A 340 25.03 36.18 19.09
C ASN A 340 25.96 35.18 18.39
N LEU A 341 26.46 35.54 17.21
CA LEU A 341 27.38 34.70 16.45
C LEU A 341 28.85 35.10 16.62
N SER A 342 29.17 36.11 17.44
CA SER A 342 30.55 36.65 17.57
C SER A 342 31.60 35.59 17.91
N THR A 343 31.23 34.55 18.64
CA THR A 343 32.13 33.47 19.07
C THR A 343 32.25 32.30 18.08
N TYR A 344 31.45 32.28 17.02
CA TYR A 344 31.41 31.19 16.03
C TYR A 344 32.53 31.39 15.00
N THR A 345 33.10 30.31 14.48
CA THR A 345 34.04 30.41 13.35
C THR A 345 33.29 30.63 12.04
N ASN A 346 33.94 31.21 11.02
CA ASN A 346 33.35 31.28 9.68
C ASN A 346 33.11 29.86 9.13
N GLY A 347 31.99 29.64 8.47
CA GLY A 347 31.59 28.30 8.02
C GLY A 347 30.08 28.11 7.94
N LEU A 348 29.67 26.92 7.48
CA LEU A 348 28.26 26.52 7.39
C LEU A 348 27.77 25.97 8.74
N TYR A 349 26.57 26.37 9.13
CA TYR A 349 25.87 25.89 10.32
C TYR A 349 24.45 25.48 9.98
N PHE A 350 23.90 24.58 10.80
CA PHE A 350 22.50 24.18 10.76
C PHE A 350 21.79 24.74 11.99
N ILE A 351 20.76 25.55 11.77
CA ILE A 351 19.94 26.14 12.83
C ILE A 351 18.65 25.37 12.90
N LYS A 352 18.39 24.72 14.02
CA LYS A 352 17.16 24.00 14.28
C LYS A 352 16.26 24.83 15.20
N LEU A 353 15.07 25.12 14.73
CA LEU A 353 13.98 25.70 15.53
C LEU A 353 13.07 24.58 15.97
N SER A 354 12.52 24.71 17.18
CA SER A 354 11.52 23.79 17.72
C SER A 354 10.51 24.57 18.57
N ASN A 355 9.24 24.17 18.54
CA ASN A 355 8.22 24.70 19.44
C ASN A 355 7.77 23.65 20.48
N LEU A 356 6.87 24.04 21.38
CA LEU A 356 6.33 23.16 22.42
C LEU A 356 5.49 21.99 21.88
N ASN A 357 5.06 22.06 20.62
CA ASN A 357 4.29 21.02 19.94
C ASN A 357 5.20 20.06 19.15
N ASN A 358 6.52 20.08 19.40
CA ASN A 358 7.54 19.30 18.68
C ASN A 358 7.63 19.57 17.17
N ALA A 359 6.96 20.59 16.63
CA ALA A 359 7.24 21.04 15.28
C ALA A 359 8.65 21.60 15.21
N GLN A 360 9.39 21.31 14.13
CA GLN A 360 10.76 21.77 13.94
C GLN A 360 11.00 22.27 12.51
N LYS A 361 11.97 23.17 12.37
CA LYS A 361 12.48 23.60 11.05
C LYS A 361 13.98 23.79 11.12
N VAL A 362 14.68 23.30 10.10
CA VAL A 362 16.13 23.43 10.00
C VAL A 362 16.49 24.40 8.87
N PHE A 363 17.38 25.35 9.15
CA PHE A 363 17.93 26.26 8.17
C PHE A 363 19.43 26.04 8.02
N LYS A 364 19.91 26.15 6.79
CA LYS A 364 21.34 26.27 6.49
C LYS A 364 21.74 27.74 6.59
N PHE A 365 22.79 28.04 7.35
CA PHE A 365 23.30 29.40 7.51
C PHE A 365 24.81 29.44 7.31
N LEU A 366 25.25 30.27 6.37
CA LEU A 366 26.67 30.48 6.10
C LEU A 366 27.15 31.74 6.85
N LYS A 367 28.05 31.56 7.81
CA LYS A 367 28.74 32.66 8.47
C LYS A 367 29.97 33.06 7.66
N ASN A 368 30.00 34.30 7.18
CA ASN A 368 31.11 34.90 6.44
C ASN A 368 32.03 35.73 7.34
#